data_AF-A0A921S7H0-F1
#
_entry.id   AF-A0A921S7H0-F1
#
_cell.length_a   1.000
_cell.length_b   1.000
_cell.length_c   1.000
_cell.angle_alpha   90.00
_cell.angle_beta   90.00
_cell.angle_gamma   90.00
#
_symmetry.space_group_name_H-M   'P 1'
#
loop_
_entity.id
_entity.type
_entity.pdbx_description
1 polymer ?
#
loop_
_entity_poly.entity_id
_entity_poly.type
_entity_poly.pdbx_seq_one_letter_code
_entity_poly.pdbx_strand_id
1 'polypeptide(L)'
;NKNWIMDHIVHNNGTLNYCVRWDSIDKLSKSMASKFQDALTRQYKAWNHWLIGYNCWPHEEIKVNIVGFAVKDASLLDWTDDSLGKIYEGDLDNDGVPQCPQSCYRFYDNGISGWSDTSACKSEPFDVFLQPKKGLDGGFGYDYGQAVNQEDMLSNIDGDQLTIIAHEIGHGFGLPDFYEANEQPGTDFPNCLMKAGSSMTVTDSDGWMLRRVLEHLKPRYNF
;
A
#
# COMPACT_ATOMS: atom_id res chain seq x y z
N ASN A 1 2.58 1.66 -17.51
CA ASN A 1 1.36 1.82 -16.71
C ASN A 1 1.44 3.10 -15.88
N LYS A 2 0.35 3.87 -15.72
CA LYS A 2 0.27 5.07 -14.84
C LYS A 2 -0.52 4.79 -13.56
N ASN A 3 -0.18 3.71 -12.87
CA ASN A 3 -0.93 3.26 -11.70
C ASN A 3 -0.05 2.99 -10.50
N TRP A 4 1.22 3.41 -10.54
CA TRP A 4 2.11 3.22 -9.39
C TRP A 4 1.61 4.05 -8.21
N ILE A 5 1.97 3.67 -6.99
CA ILE A 5 1.55 4.41 -5.78
C ILE A 5 1.98 5.89 -5.84
N MET A 6 3.12 6.18 -6.49
CA MET A 6 3.55 7.56 -6.76
C MET A 6 2.58 8.34 -7.66
N ASP A 7 1.99 7.68 -8.67
CA ASP A 7 0.98 8.29 -9.54
C ASP A 7 -0.27 8.69 -8.73
N HIS A 8 -0.71 7.83 -7.80
CA HIS A 8 -1.83 8.13 -6.89
C HIS A 8 -1.52 9.29 -5.94
N ILE A 9 -0.34 9.28 -5.30
CA ILE A 9 0.10 10.33 -4.38
C ILE A 9 0.06 11.70 -5.09
N VAL A 10 0.62 11.78 -6.29
CA VAL A 10 0.64 13.04 -7.05
C VAL A 10 -0.76 13.45 -7.49
N HIS A 11 -1.56 12.51 -8.01
CA HIS A 11 -2.93 12.80 -8.44
C HIS A 11 -3.80 13.33 -7.30
N ASN A 12 -3.62 12.78 -6.10
CA ASN A 12 -4.40 13.07 -4.92
C ASN A 12 -3.75 14.10 -3.98
N ASN A 13 -2.74 14.81 -4.48
CA ASN A 13 -2.03 15.87 -3.75
C ASN A 13 -1.53 15.43 -2.36
N GLY A 14 -0.76 14.35 -2.30
CA GLY A 14 -0.16 13.86 -1.07
C GLY A 14 -1.09 13.00 -0.21
N THR A 15 -2.25 12.57 -0.73
CA THR A 15 -3.21 11.73 0.00
C THR A 15 -3.33 10.35 -0.65
N LEU A 16 -3.49 9.31 0.17
CA LEU A 16 -3.69 7.94 -0.29
C LEU A 16 -4.79 7.27 0.52
N ASN A 17 -5.84 6.82 -0.15
CA ASN A 17 -6.96 6.12 0.46
C ASN A 17 -6.77 4.61 0.30
N TYR A 18 -6.73 3.91 1.43
CA TYR A 18 -6.68 2.46 1.51
C TYR A 18 -8.07 1.87 1.72
N CYS A 19 -8.32 0.74 1.07
CA CYS A 19 -9.37 -0.18 1.47
C CYS A 19 -8.78 -1.49 1.99
N VAL A 20 -9.21 -1.93 3.17
CA VAL A 20 -8.72 -3.17 3.78
C VAL A 20 -9.52 -4.34 3.23
N ARG A 21 -8.84 -5.37 2.73
CA ARG A 21 -9.40 -6.65 2.28
C ARG A 21 -9.04 -7.71 3.30
N TRP A 22 -9.89 -7.92 4.30
CA TRP A 22 -9.61 -8.85 5.39
C TRP A 22 -9.73 -10.31 4.92
N ASP A 23 -8.62 -10.88 4.48
CA ASP A 23 -8.54 -12.25 3.94
C ASP A 23 -8.23 -13.24 5.06
N SER A 24 -9.20 -13.38 5.95
CA SER A 24 -9.08 -14.19 7.16
C SER A 24 -10.43 -14.75 7.60
N ILE A 25 -10.35 -15.76 8.45
CA ILE A 25 -11.48 -16.29 9.23
C ILE A 25 -11.39 -15.88 10.70
N ASP A 26 -10.33 -15.17 11.10
CA ASP A 26 -10.15 -14.71 12.47
C ASP A 26 -10.96 -13.44 12.73
N LYS A 27 -11.41 -13.32 13.97
CA LYS A 27 -12.05 -12.10 14.46
C LYS A 27 -11.02 -10.96 14.49
N LEU A 28 -11.38 -9.81 13.94
CA LEU A 28 -10.60 -8.58 14.02
C LEU A 28 -11.27 -7.62 15.01
N SER A 29 -10.52 -7.18 16.02
CA SER A 29 -11.03 -6.19 16.97
C SER A 29 -10.91 -4.77 16.43
N LYS A 30 -11.83 -3.90 16.81
CA LYS A 30 -11.86 -2.47 16.45
C LYS A 30 -10.60 -1.77 16.94
N SER A 31 -10.14 -2.12 18.14
CA SER A 31 -8.91 -1.60 18.73
C SER A 31 -7.64 -1.98 17.97
N MET A 32 -7.64 -3.13 17.29
CA MET A 32 -6.54 -3.56 16.45
C MET A 32 -6.65 -2.91 15.08
N ALA A 33 -7.82 -2.97 14.46
CA ALA A 33 -8.11 -2.36 13.16
C ALA A 33 -7.85 -0.84 13.16
N SER A 34 -8.13 -0.14 14.27
CA SER A 34 -7.88 1.30 14.38
C SER A 34 -6.40 1.68 14.27
N LYS A 35 -5.48 0.73 14.45
CA LYS A 35 -4.04 0.97 14.33
C LYS A 35 -3.53 0.90 12.89
N PHE A 36 -4.30 0.34 11.97
CA PHE A 36 -3.83 0.06 10.60
C PHE A 36 -3.45 1.34 9.86
N GLN A 37 -4.23 2.41 10.01
CA GLN A 37 -3.96 3.69 9.36
C GLN A 37 -2.63 4.28 9.84
N ASP A 38 -2.40 4.30 11.15
CA ASP A 38 -1.15 4.80 11.72
C ASP A 38 0.04 3.94 11.30
N ALA A 39 -0.12 2.61 11.27
CA ALA A 39 0.92 1.70 10.82
C ALA A 39 1.32 1.98 9.36
N LEU A 40 0.36 2.10 8.45
CA LEU A 40 0.60 2.47 7.06
C LEU A 40 1.24 3.86 6.94
N THR A 41 0.73 4.84 7.70
CA THR A 41 1.27 6.21 7.72
C THR A 41 2.76 6.22 8.08
N ARG A 42 3.19 5.41 9.06
CA ARG A 42 4.61 5.28 9.41
C ARG A 42 5.44 4.71 8.26
N GLN A 43 4.91 3.74 7.51
CA GLN A 43 5.63 3.15 6.38
C GLN A 43 5.81 4.17 5.25
N TYR A 44 4.74 4.90 4.91
CA TYR A 44 4.82 5.96 3.91
C TYR A 44 5.73 7.10 4.33
N LYS A 45 5.77 7.45 5.63
CA LYS A 45 6.72 8.42 6.16
C LYS A 45 8.18 7.98 5.95
N ALA A 46 8.50 6.71 6.19
CA ALA A 46 9.84 6.18 5.99
C ALA A 46 10.30 6.28 4.53
N TRP A 47 9.41 5.98 3.58
CA TRP A 47 9.69 6.12 2.15
C TRP A 47 9.73 7.60 1.71
N ASN A 48 8.74 8.40 2.08
CA ASN A 48 8.61 9.80 1.65
C ASN A 48 9.78 10.67 2.12
N HIS A 49 10.41 10.33 3.24
CA HIS A 49 11.60 11.01 3.77
C HIS A 49 12.67 11.25 2.68
N TRP A 50 12.86 10.29 1.79
CA TRP A 50 13.88 10.36 0.74
C TRP A 50 13.54 11.30 -0.41
N LEU A 51 12.27 11.67 -0.57
CA LEU A 51 11.79 12.55 -1.64
C LEU A 51 11.69 14.02 -1.18
N ILE A 52 11.56 14.29 0.11
CA ILE A 52 11.47 15.65 0.64
C ILE A 52 12.69 16.48 0.21
N GLY A 53 12.43 17.62 -0.42
CA GLY A 53 13.48 18.53 -0.92
C GLY A 53 14.20 18.05 -2.18
N TYR A 54 13.78 16.93 -2.77
CA TYR A 54 14.41 16.37 -3.96
C TYR A 54 13.52 16.52 -5.20
N ASN A 55 14.11 16.96 -6.32
CA ASN A 55 13.49 17.02 -7.64
C ASN A 55 12.09 17.70 -7.68
N CYS A 56 11.93 18.77 -6.90
CA CYS A 56 10.68 19.53 -6.74
C CYS A 56 9.50 18.72 -6.16
N TRP A 57 9.75 17.61 -5.45
CA TRP A 57 8.70 16.86 -4.78
C TRP A 57 7.92 17.74 -3.81
N PRO A 58 6.59 17.89 -3.97
CA PRO A 58 5.83 18.91 -3.24
C PRO A 58 5.23 18.41 -1.92
N HIS A 59 5.41 17.14 -1.56
CA HIS A 59 4.72 16.52 -0.43
C HIS A 59 5.68 16.31 0.76
N GLU A 60 5.56 17.14 1.79
CA GLU A 60 6.27 16.96 3.06
C GLU A 60 5.73 15.78 3.86
N GLU A 61 4.44 15.47 3.68
CA GLU A 61 3.75 14.36 4.31
C GLU A 61 2.87 13.63 3.28
N ILE A 62 2.72 12.31 3.46
CA ILE A 62 1.73 11.50 2.76
C ILE A 62 0.63 11.14 3.75
N LYS A 63 -0.56 11.69 3.54
CA LYS A 63 -1.74 11.41 4.37
C LYS A 63 -2.37 10.09 3.94
N VAL A 64 -2.39 9.10 4.83
CA VAL A 64 -3.08 7.83 4.60
C VAL A 64 -4.44 7.85 5.28
N ASN A 65 -5.49 7.44 4.57
CA ASN A 65 -6.82 7.21 5.14
C ASN A 65 -7.23 5.76 4.91
N ILE A 66 -7.91 5.14 5.87
CA ILE A 66 -8.66 3.90 5.61
C ILE A 66 -10.11 4.27 5.37
N VAL A 67 -10.62 3.96 4.18
CA VAL A 67 -11.97 4.35 3.74
C VAL A 67 -12.97 3.19 3.74
N GLY A 68 -12.50 1.96 3.93
CA GLY A 68 -13.37 0.81 4.06
C GLY A 68 -12.67 -0.48 4.45
N PHE A 69 -13.50 -1.45 4.84
CA PHE A 69 -13.13 -2.79 5.23
C PHE A 69 -14.03 -3.79 4.49
N ALA A 70 -13.46 -4.55 3.57
CA ALA A 70 -14.10 -5.71 2.95
C ALA A 70 -13.84 -6.98 3.76
N VAL A 71 -14.91 -7.72 4.04
CA VAL A 71 -14.91 -8.97 4.82
C VAL A 71 -15.81 -10.01 4.18
N LYS A 72 -15.52 -11.30 4.43
CA LYS A 72 -16.42 -12.39 4.00
C LYS A 72 -17.75 -12.36 4.73
N ASP A 73 -17.69 -12.05 6.02
CA ASP A 73 -18.82 -12.03 6.95
C ASP A 73 -18.57 -10.90 7.97
N ALA A 74 -19.54 -10.01 8.15
CA ALA A 74 -19.45 -8.86 9.05
C ALA A 74 -19.26 -9.27 10.51
N SER A 75 -19.67 -10.49 10.89
CA SER A 75 -19.45 -11.04 12.22
C SER A 75 -17.97 -11.28 12.53
N LEU A 76 -17.06 -11.25 11.54
CA LEU A 76 -15.62 -11.27 11.77
C LEU A 76 -15.11 -9.97 12.42
N LEU A 77 -15.86 -8.88 12.32
CA LEU A 77 -15.53 -7.61 12.96
C LEU A 77 -16.26 -7.51 14.31
N ASP A 78 -15.60 -6.99 15.34
CA ASP A 78 -16.27 -6.71 16.63
C ASP A 78 -16.96 -5.33 16.67
N TRP A 79 -17.02 -4.63 15.53
CA TRP A 79 -17.71 -3.37 15.33
C TRP A 79 -18.65 -3.43 14.13
N THR A 80 -19.66 -2.56 14.14
CA THR A 80 -20.74 -2.54 13.13
C THR A 80 -21.01 -1.15 12.57
N ASP A 81 -20.29 -0.13 13.03
CA ASP A 81 -20.38 1.24 12.55
C ASP A 81 -19.29 1.55 11.50
N ASP A 82 -19.44 2.67 10.79
CA ASP A 82 -18.48 3.10 9.76
C ASP A 82 -17.31 3.93 10.36
N SER A 83 -17.02 3.81 11.66
CA SER A 83 -16.02 4.67 12.32
C SER A 83 -14.57 4.42 11.88
N LEU A 84 -14.30 3.28 11.24
CA LEU A 84 -13.00 2.94 10.63
C LEU A 84 -13.08 2.93 9.09
N GLY A 85 -14.15 3.49 8.52
CA GLY A 85 -14.50 3.34 7.11
C GLY A 85 -15.65 2.34 6.92
N LYS A 86 -16.23 2.34 5.72
CA LYS A 86 -17.42 1.56 5.40
C LYS A 86 -17.14 0.06 5.40
N ILE A 87 -18.02 -0.72 6.01
CA ILE A 87 -17.94 -2.19 5.97
C ILE A 87 -18.60 -2.71 4.67
N TYR A 88 -17.87 -3.51 3.91
CA TYR A 88 -18.34 -4.24 2.73
C TYR A 88 -18.34 -5.74 3.03
N GLU A 89 -19.52 -6.33 3.11
CA GLU A 89 -19.68 -7.76 3.40
C GLU A 89 -20.01 -8.53 2.12
N GLY A 90 -19.33 -9.67 1.91
CA GLY A 90 -19.76 -10.70 0.97
C GLY A 90 -19.44 -10.44 -0.51
N ASP A 91 -18.85 -9.30 -0.88
CA ASP A 91 -18.27 -9.10 -2.20
C ASP A 91 -16.90 -9.77 -2.26
N LEU A 92 -16.77 -10.84 -3.04
CA LEU A 92 -15.56 -11.64 -3.17
C LEU A 92 -15.06 -11.61 -4.61
N ASP A 93 -13.74 -11.59 -4.78
CA ASP A 93 -13.12 -11.77 -6.10
C ASP A 93 -13.17 -13.24 -6.57
N ASN A 94 -12.57 -13.51 -7.73
CA ASN A 94 -12.56 -14.84 -8.33
C ASN A 94 -11.83 -15.89 -7.48
N ASP A 95 -10.96 -15.46 -6.56
CA ASP A 95 -10.21 -16.33 -5.65
C ASP A 95 -10.90 -16.45 -4.28
N GLY A 96 -12.09 -15.85 -4.13
CA GLY A 96 -12.87 -15.87 -2.90
C GLY A 96 -12.32 -14.92 -1.84
N VAL A 97 -11.52 -13.91 -2.21
CA VAL A 97 -10.98 -12.90 -1.30
C VAL A 97 -11.95 -11.71 -1.23
N PRO A 98 -12.30 -11.21 -0.04
CA PRO A 98 -13.15 -10.02 0.09
C PRO A 98 -12.56 -8.84 -0.66
N GLN A 99 -13.38 -8.14 -1.43
CA GLN A 99 -12.95 -6.96 -2.18
C GLN A 99 -13.83 -5.77 -1.86
N CYS A 100 -13.21 -4.60 -1.91
CA CYS A 100 -13.96 -3.35 -1.89
C CYS A 100 -14.58 -3.10 -3.26
N PRO A 101 -15.70 -2.37 -3.35
CA PRO A 101 -16.43 -2.26 -4.61
C PRO A 101 -15.56 -1.72 -5.73
N GLN A 102 -15.55 -2.39 -6.89
CA GLN A 102 -14.74 -1.97 -8.02
C GLN A 102 -15.12 -0.56 -8.52
N SER A 103 -16.37 -0.14 -8.34
CA SER A 103 -16.82 1.23 -8.66
C SER A 103 -16.20 2.31 -7.77
N CYS A 104 -15.56 1.92 -6.67
CA CYS A 104 -14.82 2.79 -5.76
C CYS A 104 -13.31 2.73 -5.98
N TYR A 105 -12.81 1.81 -6.80
CA TYR A 105 -11.38 1.71 -7.07
C TYR A 105 -10.95 2.79 -8.06
N ARG A 106 -10.02 3.64 -7.62
CA ARG A 106 -9.42 4.68 -8.46
C ARG A 106 -8.17 4.10 -9.12
N PHE A 107 -8.09 4.17 -10.44
CA PHE A 107 -6.90 3.77 -11.20
C PHE A 107 -6.79 4.59 -12.49
N TYR A 108 -5.60 4.65 -13.09
CA TYR A 108 -5.45 5.27 -14.40
C TYR A 108 -5.80 4.28 -15.51
N ASP A 109 -6.89 4.54 -16.21
CA ASP A 109 -7.32 3.76 -17.35
C ASP A 109 -6.61 4.26 -18.63
N ASN A 110 -5.73 3.41 -19.15
CA ASN A 110 -5.00 3.69 -20.38
C ASN A 110 -5.92 3.75 -21.61
N GLY A 111 -7.07 3.04 -21.59
CA GLY A 111 -8.04 3.02 -22.68
C GLY A 111 -8.71 4.37 -22.92
N ILE A 112 -8.99 5.11 -21.84
CA ILE A 112 -9.54 6.48 -21.90
C ILE A 112 -8.49 7.56 -21.65
N SER A 113 -7.23 7.18 -21.41
CA SER A 113 -6.12 8.08 -21.07
C SER A 113 -6.46 9.03 -19.90
N GLY A 114 -7.08 8.49 -18.86
CA GLY A 114 -7.55 9.26 -17.71
C GLY A 114 -7.80 8.40 -16.48
N TRP A 115 -8.06 9.05 -15.36
CA TRP A 115 -8.44 8.37 -14.11
C TRP A 115 -9.86 7.81 -14.22
N SER A 116 -10.07 6.64 -13.62
CA SER A 116 -11.34 5.94 -13.58
C SER A 116 -12.46 6.80 -12.98
N ASP A 117 -13.65 6.72 -13.57
CA ASP A 117 -14.85 7.38 -13.02
C ASP A 117 -15.35 6.62 -11.78
N THR A 118 -15.26 7.27 -10.63
CA THR A 118 -15.71 6.74 -9.33
C THR A 118 -17.02 7.37 -8.86
N SER A 119 -17.77 8.06 -9.75
CA SER A 119 -19.05 8.70 -9.43
C SER A 119 -20.14 7.73 -8.96
N ALA A 120 -20.02 6.44 -9.32
CA ALA A 120 -20.89 5.37 -8.85
C ALA A 120 -20.52 4.84 -7.44
N CYS A 121 -19.39 5.27 -6.87
CA CYS A 121 -19.00 4.92 -5.52
C CYS A 121 -19.93 5.58 -4.51
N LYS A 122 -20.53 4.79 -3.61
CA LYS A 122 -21.46 5.26 -2.57
C LYS A 122 -20.75 5.68 -1.27
N SER A 123 -19.44 5.87 -1.34
CA SER A 123 -18.52 6.16 -0.24
C SER A 123 -17.30 6.89 -0.79
N GLU A 124 -16.29 7.10 0.03
CA GLU A 124 -15.00 7.59 -0.45
C GLU A 124 -14.33 6.54 -1.37
N PRO A 125 -13.84 6.93 -2.56
CA PRO A 125 -13.07 6.05 -3.42
C PRO A 125 -11.69 5.74 -2.80
N PHE A 126 -11.16 4.55 -3.09
CA PHE A 126 -9.86 4.10 -2.63
C PHE A 126 -8.86 4.01 -3.79
N ASP A 127 -7.57 4.12 -3.47
CA ASP A 127 -6.46 4.15 -4.43
C ASP A 127 -5.68 2.84 -4.45
N VAL A 128 -5.57 2.19 -3.30
CA VAL A 128 -4.84 0.92 -3.11
C VAL A 128 -5.52 0.09 -2.03
N PHE A 129 -5.20 -1.20 -1.97
CA PHE A 129 -5.69 -2.07 -0.91
C PHE A 129 -4.59 -2.62 0.00
N LEU A 130 -4.97 -2.91 1.24
CA LEU A 130 -4.20 -3.72 2.17
C LEU A 130 -4.95 -5.02 2.36
N GLN A 131 -4.34 -6.16 2.04
CA GLN A 131 -4.90 -7.49 2.24
C GLN A 131 -4.10 -8.24 3.32
N PRO A 132 -4.44 -8.11 4.61
CA PRO A 132 -3.91 -9.00 5.62
C PRO A 132 -4.46 -10.40 5.34
N LYS A 133 -3.57 -11.32 4.97
CA LYS A 133 -3.91 -12.67 4.55
C LYS A 133 -3.42 -13.68 5.57
N LYS A 134 -4.35 -14.44 6.12
CA LYS A 134 -4.05 -15.49 7.10
C LYS A 134 -3.15 -16.57 6.49
N GLY A 135 -2.03 -16.86 7.15
CA GLY A 135 -1.11 -17.93 6.73
C GLY A 135 -0.37 -17.68 5.42
N LEU A 136 -0.35 -16.44 4.91
CA LEU A 136 0.53 -16.06 3.81
C LEU A 136 1.98 -16.04 4.30
N ASP A 137 2.91 -16.63 3.55
CA ASP A 137 4.34 -16.46 3.83
C ASP A 137 4.85 -15.20 3.12
N GLY A 138 5.47 -14.27 3.86
CA GLY A 138 5.91 -12.97 3.32
C GLY A 138 4.76 -12.04 2.89
N GLY A 139 4.85 -11.51 1.67
CA GLY A 139 3.89 -10.57 1.09
C GLY A 139 3.93 -10.57 -0.44
N PHE A 140 2.96 -9.86 -1.02
CA PHE A 140 2.90 -9.55 -2.44
C PHE A 140 2.45 -8.09 -2.62
N GLY A 141 3.30 -7.29 -3.25
CA GLY A 141 3.08 -5.87 -3.48
C GLY A 141 3.13 -5.54 -4.96
N TYR A 142 2.29 -4.60 -5.38
CA TYR A 142 2.34 -4.03 -6.72
C TYR A 142 1.63 -2.66 -6.75
N ASP A 143 1.29 -2.21 -7.94
CA ASP A 143 0.63 -0.94 -8.20
C ASP A 143 -0.78 -0.80 -7.55
N TYR A 144 -1.41 -1.93 -7.18
CA TYR A 144 -2.70 -1.98 -6.49
C TYR A 144 -2.62 -1.93 -4.95
N GLY A 145 -1.42 -1.91 -4.37
CA GLY A 145 -1.19 -2.04 -2.92
C GLY A 145 -0.53 -3.37 -2.57
N GLN A 146 -0.95 -3.98 -1.45
CA GLN A 146 -0.22 -5.11 -0.89
C GLN A 146 -1.10 -6.15 -0.19
N ALA A 147 -0.76 -7.43 -0.38
CA ALA A 147 -1.16 -8.54 0.46
C ALA A 147 0.00 -8.93 1.39
N VAL A 148 -0.26 -9.12 2.67
CA VAL A 148 0.80 -9.36 3.68
C VAL A 148 0.41 -10.45 4.66
N ASN A 149 1.39 -11.14 5.21
CA ASN A 149 1.21 -12.06 6.33
C ASN A 149 0.46 -11.34 7.47
N GLN A 150 -0.76 -11.80 7.75
CA GLN A 150 -1.61 -11.23 8.78
C GLN A 150 -0.96 -11.32 10.16
N GLU A 151 -0.44 -12.49 10.51
CA GLU A 151 0.11 -12.78 11.82
C GLU A 151 1.31 -11.88 12.17
N ASP A 152 2.22 -11.68 11.22
CA ASP A 152 3.37 -10.79 11.32
C ASP A 152 2.92 -9.33 11.44
N MET A 153 2.03 -8.88 10.54
CA MET A 153 1.50 -7.52 10.57
C MET A 153 0.87 -7.20 11.93
N LEU A 154 -0.01 -8.07 12.43
CA LEU A 154 -0.73 -7.82 13.68
C LEU A 154 0.22 -7.85 14.89
N SER A 155 1.21 -8.76 14.88
CA SER A 155 2.18 -8.87 15.97
C SER A 155 3.12 -7.66 16.04
N ASN A 156 3.41 -7.03 14.90
CA ASN A 156 4.33 -5.89 14.79
C ASN A 156 3.63 -4.55 14.55
N ILE A 157 2.29 -4.48 14.73
CA ILE A 157 1.47 -3.32 14.32
C ILE A 157 1.87 -1.99 14.95
N ASP A 158 2.51 -2.01 16.12
CA ASP A 158 2.97 -0.83 16.85
C ASP A 158 4.44 -0.45 16.52
N GLY A 159 5.12 -1.25 15.69
CA GLY A 159 6.50 -1.01 15.27
C GLY A 159 6.63 0.22 14.36
N ASP A 160 7.79 0.87 14.40
CA ASP A 160 8.09 2.03 13.54
C ASP A 160 8.02 1.67 12.06
N GLN A 161 8.64 0.55 11.69
CA GLN A 161 8.54 -0.02 10.36
C GLN A 161 8.15 -1.49 10.44
N LEU A 162 7.13 -1.86 9.67
CA LEU A 162 6.68 -3.23 9.50
C LEU A 162 7.36 -3.78 8.26
N THR A 163 8.41 -4.59 8.43
CA THR A 163 9.34 -4.98 7.35
C THR A 163 8.63 -5.47 6.09
N ILE A 164 7.67 -6.39 6.22
CA ILE A 164 6.92 -6.92 5.07
C ILE A 164 6.10 -5.81 4.41
N ILE A 165 5.31 -5.04 5.17
CA ILE A 165 4.50 -3.96 4.60
C ILE A 165 5.36 -2.90 3.92
N ALA A 166 6.46 -2.49 4.56
CA ALA A 166 7.37 -1.50 3.99
C ALA A 166 8.02 -2.01 2.70
N HIS A 167 8.36 -3.31 2.64
CA HIS A 167 8.89 -3.96 1.45
C HIS A 167 7.86 -3.99 0.32
N GLU A 168 6.63 -4.42 0.59
CA GLU A 168 5.58 -4.48 -0.43
C GLU A 168 5.18 -3.08 -0.95
N ILE A 169 5.25 -2.04 -0.10
CA ILE A 169 5.09 -0.64 -0.54
C ILE A 169 6.22 -0.25 -1.51
N GLY A 170 7.43 -0.77 -1.34
CA GLY A 170 8.53 -0.61 -2.29
C GLY A 170 8.18 -1.11 -3.69
N HIS A 171 7.55 -2.29 -3.80
CA HIS A 171 6.99 -2.78 -5.07
C HIS A 171 5.87 -1.89 -5.61
N GLY A 172 5.06 -1.30 -4.74
CA GLY A 172 4.06 -0.31 -5.14
C GLY A 172 4.65 0.97 -5.74
N PHE A 173 5.89 1.31 -5.40
CA PHE A 173 6.68 2.34 -6.09
C PHE A 173 7.36 1.82 -7.37
N GLY A 174 7.28 0.53 -7.68
CA GLY A 174 7.88 -0.11 -8.85
C GLY A 174 9.31 -0.59 -8.65
N LEU A 175 9.76 -0.76 -7.39
CA LEU A 175 11.06 -1.37 -7.11
C LEU A 175 10.98 -2.89 -7.24
N PRO A 176 11.95 -3.57 -7.88
CA PRO A 176 11.99 -5.03 -7.92
C PRO A 176 12.64 -5.62 -6.67
N ASP A 177 12.55 -6.93 -6.53
CA ASP A 177 13.39 -7.71 -5.60
C ASP A 177 14.85 -7.77 -6.04
N PHE A 178 15.73 -7.94 -5.05
CA PHE A 178 17.16 -8.11 -5.23
C PHE A 178 17.71 -9.32 -4.44
N TYR A 179 16.93 -10.39 -4.36
CA TYR A 179 17.21 -11.51 -3.46
C TYR A 179 18.38 -12.34 -3.98
N GLU A 180 18.47 -12.49 -5.30
CA GLU A 180 19.51 -13.23 -5.99
C GLU A 180 20.60 -12.30 -6.55
N ALA A 181 21.83 -12.84 -6.69
CA ALA A 181 22.98 -12.05 -7.12
C ALA A 181 22.85 -11.51 -8.56
N ASN A 182 22.08 -12.17 -9.42
CA ASN A 182 21.82 -11.74 -10.80
C ASN A 182 20.71 -10.66 -10.91
N GLU A 183 19.96 -10.42 -9.85
CA GLU A 183 18.96 -9.36 -9.76
C GLU A 183 19.60 -8.04 -9.30
N GLN A 184 20.67 -8.15 -8.51
CA GLN A 184 21.42 -7.02 -7.97
C GLN A 184 22.18 -6.26 -9.07
N PRO A 185 22.20 -4.90 -9.04
CA PRO A 185 22.95 -4.09 -10.00
C PRO A 185 24.45 -4.36 -10.05
N GLY A 186 25.02 -4.94 -8.99
CA GLY A 186 26.46 -5.24 -8.87
C GLY A 186 26.75 -6.11 -7.65
N THR A 187 27.95 -6.69 -7.59
CA THR A 187 28.37 -7.56 -6.47
C THR A 187 28.58 -6.79 -5.16
N ASP A 188 28.71 -5.48 -5.24
CA ASP A 188 28.85 -4.53 -4.12
C ASP A 188 27.54 -3.79 -3.81
N PHE A 189 26.39 -4.31 -4.25
CA PHE A 189 25.09 -3.70 -4.00
C PHE A 189 24.83 -3.60 -2.48
N PRO A 190 24.61 -2.38 -1.95
CA PRO A 190 24.46 -2.16 -0.52
C PRO A 190 23.19 -2.81 0.03
N ASN A 191 23.16 -3.03 1.35
CA ASN A 191 21.96 -3.54 2.02
C ASN A 191 20.78 -2.58 1.83
N CYS A 192 19.61 -3.16 1.60
CA CYS A 192 18.37 -2.45 1.33
C CYS A 192 17.18 -3.33 1.72
N LEU A 193 16.04 -2.71 1.98
CA LEU A 193 14.81 -3.42 2.31
C LEU A 193 14.37 -4.33 1.16
N MET A 194 14.62 -3.92 -0.09
CA MET A 194 14.28 -4.71 -1.29
C MET A 194 15.19 -5.94 -1.50
N LYS A 195 16.19 -6.15 -0.64
CA LYS A 195 17.06 -7.34 -0.61
C LYS A 195 16.76 -8.13 0.66
N ALA A 196 16.01 -9.22 0.53
CA ALA A 196 15.50 -10.04 1.63
C ALA A 196 16.58 -10.34 2.68
N GLY A 197 16.23 -10.08 3.94
CA GLY A 197 17.10 -10.34 5.09
C GLY A 197 18.31 -9.41 5.24
N SER A 198 18.56 -8.48 4.30
CA SER A 198 19.72 -7.57 4.41
C SER A 198 19.43 -6.31 5.24
N SER A 199 18.15 -5.93 5.37
CA SER A 199 17.65 -4.86 6.21
C SER A 199 16.22 -5.15 6.65
N MET A 200 15.84 -4.67 7.84
CA MET A 200 14.46 -4.74 8.34
C MET A 200 13.70 -3.42 8.13
N THR A 201 14.38 -2.38 7.65
CA THR A 201 13.84 -1.03 7.48
C THR A 201 14.33 -0.41 6.17
N VAL A 202 13.59 0.58 5.65
CA VAL A 202 14.01 1.39 4.50
C VAL A 202 15.37 2.03 4.78
N THR A 203 16.31 1.91 3.85
CA THR A 203 17.69 2.42 3.94
C THR A 203 17.97 3.52 2.91
N ASP A 204 19.17 4.10 2.97
CA ASP A 204 19.70 5.03 1.98
C ASP A 204 19.67 4.45 0.56
N SER A 205 19.94 3.14 0.42
CA SER A 205 19.92 2.42 -0.85
C SER A 205 18.51 2.39 -1.44
N ASP A 206 17.50 2.10 -0.62
CA ASP A 206 16.09 2.14 -1.01
C ASP A 206 15.67 3.55 -1.41
N GLY A 207 16.09 4.55 -0.63
CA GLY A 207 15.84 5.96 -0.91
C GLY A 207 16.45 6.43 -2.23
N TRP A 208 17.67 6.00 -2.54
CA TRP A 208 18.30 6.27 -3.82
C TRP A 208 17.51 5.65 -4.98
N MET A 209 17.06 4.40 -4.85
CA MET A 209 16.24 3.75 -5.87
C MET A 209 14.87 4.45 -6.04
N LEU A 210 14.22 4.86 -4.96
CA LEU A 210 12.96 5.61 -5.01
C LEU A 210 13.13 6.95 -5.74
N ARG A 211 14.27 7.62 -5.59
CA ARG A 211 14.58 8.83 -6.36
C ARG A 211 14.70 8.56 -7.86
N ARG A 212 15.32 7.44 -8.25
CA ARG A 212 15.39 7.00 -9.66
C ARG A 212 14.00 6.73 -10.23
N VAL A 213 13.10 6.15 -9.44
CA VAL A 213 11.68 6.02 -9.79
C VAL A 213 11.06 7.39 -10.05
N LEU A 214 11.20 8.35 -9.12
CA LEU A 214 10.64 9.70 -9.30
C LEU A 214 11.18 10.36 -10.57
N GLU A 215 12.48 10.32 -10.83
CA GLU A 215 13.05 10.87 -12.07
C GLU A 215 12.43 10.27 -13.33
N HIS A 216 12.17 8.96 -13.34
CA HIS A 216 11.56 8.26 -14.45
C HIS A 216 10.07 8.60 -14.62
N LEU A 217 9.34 8.74 -13.51
CA LEU A 217 7.91 9.01 -13.50
C LEU A 217 7.57 10.49 -13.65
N LYS A 218 8.47 11.41 -13.29
CA LYS A 218 8.25 12.86 -13.29
C LYS A 218 7.66 13.44 -14.58
N PRO A 219 8.03 12.99 -15.80
CA PRO A 219 7.37 13.47 -17.03
C PRO A 219 5.86 13.25 -17.08
N ARG A 220 5.28 12.42 -16.21
CA ARG A 220 3.84 12.20 -16.07
C ARG A 220 3.13 13.27 -15.24
N TYR A 221 3.89 14.04 -14.45
CA TYR A 221 3.37 14.90 -13.39
C TYR A 221 3.48 16.38 -13.76
N ASN A 222 2.56 17.17 -13.23
CA ASN A 222 2.55 18.62 -13.39
C ASN A 222 2.46 19.28 -12.01
N PHE A 223 3.61 19.42 -11.37
CA PHE A 223 3.83 20.16 -10.13
C PHE A 223 5.16 20.91 -10.21
#